data_AF-A0A7E4VSH8-F1
#
_entry.id   AF-A0A7E4VSH8-F1
#
_cell.length_a   1.000
_cell.length_b   1.000
_cell.length_c   1.000
_cell.angle_alpha   90.00
_cell.angle_beta   90.00
_cell.angle_gamma   90.00
#
_symmetry.space_group_name_H-M   'P 1'
#
loop_
_entity.id
_entity.type
_entity.pdbx_description
1 polymer ?
#
loop_
_entity_poly.entity_id
_entity_poly.type
_entity_poly.pdbx_seq_one_letter_code
_entity_poly.pdbx_strand_id
1 'polypeptide(L)'
;MSLPQHTVPPPKTSGPATGGHTLSATANQFVDKIDPFSKRGNSRRRRRLVNSSRYHTDNEPDLIQLPLLKDTAEGEAQTALAIQKLQQCQKIFDFYDAVSQLKSKEIKRAALNELIDFITANQNAIVEPLYPEVIKMVSKNIFRVLPPSDNSEFDPEEDEPTLEVSWPHLQLVYEFFLRFLESPEFQAQIGKKYIEQRFVLELLQLFDSEDPRERDFLKTILHRIYGKFLGLRAFIRKQINNMFLSFVFETDSFNGVGELLEILGSIINGFALPLKQEHKNFLVRVLLPLHKPRCLSLYHAQLAYCVVQFIEKDASLTPEVFDALLKFWPRTCSSKEVMFLGEVEEILDIIEPEQFKKIIDPLFKQLAKCVSSPHFQVAERALYFWNNEYIISLIEESSAQIMPIMFPPLYRISKEHWNQTIVALVYNVLKTFMEMNGKLFDELTANYKLERQKEKKKEKDREELWKLLNNLDIKEPVAEPRILSTTSMNSFAQHRPLGTVGVGSGSSAGDAVKAASSGKKTSTSSTGSDSGKK
;
A
#
# COMPACT_ATOMS: atom_id res chain seq x y z
N MET A 1 61.98 -37.82 -7.58
CA MET A 1 60.70 -38.11 -6.90
C MET A 1 59.62 -37.31 -7.59
N SER A 2 58.48 -37.93 -7.87
CA SER A 2 57.53 -37.47 -8.89
C SER A 2 56.43 -36.58 -8.30
N LEU A 3 56.07 -35.53 -9.02
CA LEU A 3 54.86 -34.73 -8.74
C LEU A 3 53.61 -35.49 -9.20
N PRO A 4 52.50 -35.46 -8.43
CA PRO A 4 51.25 -36.09 -8.85
C PRO A 4 50.51 -35.24 -9.89
N GLN A 5 50.05 -35.87 -10.97
CA GLN A 5 49.21 -35.25 -11.98
C GLN A 5 47.75 -35.20 -11.51
N HIS A 6 47.16 -34.01 -11.41
CA HIS A 6 45.70 -33.86 -11.31
C HIS A 6 45.08 -33.90 -12.71
N THR A 7 44.19 -34.86 -12.96
CA THR A 7 43.48 -35.00 -14.24
C THR A 7 42.26 -34.08 -14.28
N VAL A 8 42.19 -33.23 -15.32
CA VAL A 8 41.05 -32.36 -15.61
C VAL A 8 40.14 -33.04 -16.63
N PRO A 9 38.82 -33.20 -16.37
CA PRO A 9 37.88 -33.75 -17.35
C PRO A 9 37.56 -32.72 -18.46
N PRO A 10 37.29 -33.17 -19.70
CA PRO A 10 37.12 -32.29 -20.86
C PRO A 10 35.80 -31.50 -20.86
N PRO A 11 35.72 -30.35 -21.57
CA PRO A 11 34.55 -29.50 -21.60
C PRO A 11 33.40 -30.15 -22.37
N LYS A 12 32.20 -30.16 -21.77
CA LYS A 12 30.96 -30.47 -22.49
C LYS A 12 30.51 -29.23 -23.25
N THR A 13 30.41 -29.35 -24.57
CA THR A 13 29.88 -28.31 -25.45
C THR A 13 28.35 -28.25 -25.35
N SER A 14 27.81 -27.06 -25.05
CA SER A 14 26.38 -26.75 -25.19
C SER A 14 26.17 -25.76 -26.33
N GLY A 15 25.17 -26.04 -27.17
CA GLY A 15 24.78 -25.22 -28.31
C GLY A 15 24.05 -23.92 -27.94
N PRO A 16 23.63 -23.13 -28.95
CA PRO A 16 23.31 -21.72 -28.80
C PRO A 16 21.93 -21.42 -28.21
N ALA A 17 21.77 -20.18 -27.75
CA ALA A 17 20.59 -19.69 -27.04
C ALA A 17 19.39 -19.38 -27.95
N THR A 18 18.21 -19.85 -27.54
CA THR A 18 16.89 -19.26 -27.81
C THR A 18 15.95 -19.55 -26.62
N GLY A 19 15.95 -18.67 -25.61
CA GLY A 19 15.15 -18.84 -24.39
C GLY A 19 13.78 -18.17 -24.47
N GLY A 20 12.75 -18.91 -24.85
CA GLY A 20 11.34 -18.52 -24.63
C GLY A 20 10.84 -19.07 -23.30
N HIS A 21 10.22 -18.24 -22.47
CA HIS A 21 9.70 -18.66 -21.15
C HIS A 21 8.53 -19.65 -21.30
N THR A 22 8.58 -20.76 -20.56
CA THR A 22 7.45 -21.66 -20.33
C THR A 22 7.16 -21.77 -18.84
N LEU A 23 5.87 -21.78 -18.50
CA LEU A 23 5.38 -21.66 -17.12
C LEU A 23 5.34 -23.01 -16.40
N SER A 24 5.83 -23.00 -15.15
CA SER A 24 5.51 -23.91 -14.03
C SER A 24 4.96 -25.31 -14.35
N ALA A 25 5.83 -26.31 -14.39
CA ALA A 25 5.44 -27.73 -14.42
C ALA A 25 4.94 -28.27 -13.06
N THR A 26 4.92 -27.45 -12.01
CA THR A 26 4.65 -27.86 -10.62
C THR A 26 3.15 -27.96 -10.28
N ALA A 27 2.27 -27.37 -11.09
CA ALA A 27 0.82 -27.36 -10.83
C ALA A 27 0.13 -28.72 -11.07
N ASN A 28 0.62 -29.53 -12.00
CA ASN A 28 -0.08 -30.74 -12.46
C ASN A 28 0.07 -31.98 -11.55
N GLN A 29 0.92 -31.94 -10.51
CA GLN A 29 1.12 -33.11 -9.62
C GLN A 29 0.27 -33.10 -8.35
N PHE A 30 -0.52 -32.04 -8.10
CA PHE A 30 -1.35 -31.93 -6.90
C PHE A 30 -2.85 -32.25 -7.13
N VAL A 31 -3.27 -32.42 -8.39
CA VAL A 31 -4.69 -32.53 -8.77
C VAL A 31 -5.27 -33.94 -8.51
N ASP A 32 -4.45 -34.99 -8.53
CA ASP A 32 -4.88 -36.41 -8.52
C ASP A 32 -5.16 -37.02 -7.13
N LYS A 33 -5.33 -36.23 -6.06
CA LYS A 33 -5.46 -36.76 -4.68
C LYS A 33 -6.71 -36.38 -3.89
N ILE A 34 -7.76 -35.91 -4.56
CA ILE A 34 -9.07 -35.66 -3.93
C ILE A 34 -10.06 -36.75 -4.36
N ASP A 35 -10.04 -37.88 -3.65
CA ASP A 35 -11.09 -38.92 -3.72
C ASP A 35 -12.33 -38.43 -2.94
N PRO A 36 -13.50 -38.25 -3.60
CA PRO A 36 -14.72 -37.74 -2.94
C PRO A 36 -15.39 -38.73 -1.97
N PHE A 37 -14.87 -39.95 -1.79
CA PHE A 37 -15.49 -40.98 -0.93
C PHE A 37 -14.73 -41.31 0.37
N SER A 38 -13.61 -40.63 0.66
CA SER A 38 -12.81 -40.90 1.87
C SER A 38 -13.49 -40.43 3.17
N LYS A 39 -14.19 -41.34 3.86
CA LYS A 39 -14.72 -41.11 5.21
C LYS A 39 -13.59 -41.05 6.25
N ARG A 40 -13.15 -39.84 6.62
CA ARG A 40 -12.44 -39.59 7.88
C ARG A 40 -13.17 -38.54 8.71
N GLY A 41 -13.59 -38.94 9.92
CA GLY A 41 -14.32 -38.09 10.83
C GLY A 41 -13.41 -37.28 11.74
N ASN A 42 -13.69 -35.98 11.85
CA ASN A 42 -13.79 -35.26 13.12
C ASN A 42 -14.37 -33.86 12.85
N SER A 43 -15.68 -33.79 12.65
CA SER A 43 -16.36 -32.52 12.44
C SER A 43 -16.50 -31.77 13.77
N ARG A 44 -15.60 -30.80 14.01
CA ARG A 44 -16.03 -29.59 14.71
C ARG A 44 -17.17 -28.99 13.88
N ARG A 45 -18.33 -28.81 14.52
CA ARG A 45 -19.57 -28.36 13.91
C ARG A 45 -19.38 -26.95 13.33
N ARG A 46 -18.94 -26.84 12.06
CA ARG A 46 -18.98 -25.57 11.32
C ARG A 46 -20.40 -25.04 11.43
N ARG A 47 -20.57 -23.84 11.98
CA ARG A 47 -21.88 -23.17 11.95
C ARG A 47 -22.26 -23.04 10.48
N ARG A 48 -23.53 -23.32 10.13
CA ARG A 48 -24.05 -22.97 8.81
C ARG A 48 -23.82 -21.46 8.64
N LEU A 49 -22.96 -21.07 7.70
CA LEU A 49 -22.94 -19.69 7.24
C LEU A 49 -24.36 -19.34 6.75
N VAL A 50 -24.74 -18.09 6.96
CA VAL A 50 -26.07 -17.60 6.62
C VAL A 50 -26.31 -17.84 5.14
N ASN A 51 -27.36 -18.61 4.81
CA ASN A 51 -27.81 -18.80 3.44
C ASN A 51 -27.98 -17.41 2.81
N SER A 52 -27.19 -17.09 1.77
CA SER A 52 -27.53 -15.93 0.96
C SER A 52 -28.91 -16.20 0.36
N SER A 53 -29.80 -15.20 0.40
CA SER A 53 -31.18 -15.31 -0.14
C SER A 53 -31.23 -15.41 -1.67
N ARG A 54 -30.09 -15.77 -2.28
CA ARG A 54 -29.84 -15.96 -3.71
C ARG A 54 -30.18 -17.39 -4.16
N TYR A 55 -30.08 -18.35 -3.24
CA TYR A 55 -30.48 -19.73 -3.46
C TYR A 55 -31.97 -19.87 -3.15
N HIS A 56 -32.81 -19.76 -4.17
CA HIS A 56 -34.22 -20.14 -4.07
C HIS A 56 -34.32 -21.66 -3.86
N THR A 57 -34.38 -22.07 -2.60
CA THR A 57 -34.94 -23.36 -2.21
C THR A 57 -36.44 -23.31 -2.45
N ASP A 58 -36.91 -23.77 -3.62
CA ASP A 58 -38.13 -24.56 -3.81
C ASP A 58 -38.43 -24.82 -5.30
N ASN A 59 -38.64 -26.09 -5.66
CA ASN A 59 -39.36 -26.61 -6.84
C ASN A 59 -39.07 -26.08 -8.27
N GLU A 60 -37.98 -25.35 -8.51
CA GLU A 60 -37.52 -24.99 -9.87
C GLU A 60 -37.03 -26.24 -10.65
N PRO A 61 -37.63 -26.59 -11.81
CA PRO A 61 -37.39 -27.86 -12.52
C PRO A 61 -35.91 -28.07 -12.90
N ASP A 62 -35.48 -29.34 -12.92
CA ASP A 62 -34.12 -29.71 -13.32
C ASP A 62 -33.79 -29.24 -14.75
N LEU A 63 -32.51 -28.95 -14.99
CA LEU A 63 -32.08 -28.52 -16.31
C LEU A 63 -32.22 -29.65 -17.33
N ILE A 64 -32.86 -29.33 -18.45
CA ILE A 64 -32.97 -30.21 -19.61
C ILE A 64 -31.72 -30.01 -20.47
N GLN A 65 -31.03 -31.10 -20.82
CA GLN A 65 -29.86 -31.02 -21.70
C GLN A 65 -30.30 -30.59 -23.11
N LEU A 66 -29.89 -29.37 -23.50
CA LEU A 66 -30.16 -28.82 -24.83
C LEU A 66 -29.24 -29.46 -25.90
N PRO A 67 -29.66 -29.52 -27.18
CA PRO A 67 -28.84 -30.03 -28.30
C PRO A 67 -27.47 -29.36 -28.41
N LEU A 68 -26.54 -29.99 -29.12
CA LEU A 68 -25.20 -29.42 -29.33
C LEU A 68 -25.24 -28.30 -30.40
N LEU A 69 -24.50 -27.22 -30.15
CA LEU A 69 -24.27 -26.10 -31.09
C LEU A 69 -23.54 -26.57 -32.34
N LYS A 70 -22.68 -27.60 -32.23
CA LYS A 70 -21.94 -28.21 -33.34
C LYS A 70 -22.84 -29.04 -34.28
N ASP A 71 -23.97 -29.53 -33.78
CA ASP A 71 -24.94 -30.35 -34.54
C ASP A 71 -26.10 -29.51 -35.11
N THR A 72 -26.09 -28.20 -34.87
CA THR A 72 -27.15 -27.26 -35.27
C THR A 72 -26.71 -26.48 -36.51
N ALA A 73 -27.62 -26.29 -37.46
CA ALA A 73 -27.35 -25.53 -38.68
C ALA A 73 -26.85 -24.10 -38.38
N GLU A 74 -25.77 -23.71 -39.05
CA GLU A 74 -25.08 -22.42 -38.86
C GLU A 74 -26.02 -21.22 -39.11
N GLY A 75 -25.73 -20.10 -38.42
CA GLY A 75 -26.50 -18.85 -38.55
C GLY A 75 -27.57 -18.67 -37.46
N GLU A 76 -28.79 -18.33 -37.86
CA GLU A 76 -29.87 -17.91 -36.93
C GLU A 76 -30.29 -19.03 -35.96
N ALA A 77 -30.35 -20.29 -36.42
CA ALA A 77 -30.73 -21.42 -35.57
C ALA A 77 -29.69 -21.69 -34.46
N GLN A 78 -28.40 -21.68 -34.83
CA GLN A 78 -27.29 -21.81 -33.87
C GLN A 78 -27.26 -20.64 -32.88
N THR A 79 -27.53 -19.42 -33.35
CA THR A 79 -27.66 -18.21 -32.52
C THR A 79 -28.81 -18.34 -31.51
N ALA A 80 -30.00 -18.78 -31.96
CA ALA A 80 -31.16 -18.97 -31.10
C ALA A 80 -30.90 -20.05 -30.02
N LEU A 81 -30.21 -21.13 -30.37
CA LEU A 81 -29.80 -22.17 -29.42
C LEU A 81 -28.75 -21.66 -28.42
N ALA A 82 -27.80 -20.82 -28.86
CA ALA A 82 -26.84 -20.17 -27.97
C ALA A 82 -27.54 -19.23 -26.95
N ILE A 83 -28.56 -18.49 -27.39
CA ILE A 83 -29.42 -17.68 -26.51
C ILE A 83 -30.17 -18.54 -25.49
N GLN A 84 -30.74 -19.68 -25.90
CA GLN A 84 -31.39 -20.62 -24.98
C GLN A 84 -30.40 -21.19 -23.94
N LYS A 85 -29.19 -21.56 -24.35
CA LYS A 85 -28.13 -22.01 -23.43
C LYS A 85 -27.70 -20.89 -22.47
N LEU A 86 -27.56 -19.64 -22.93
CA LEU A 86 -27.28 -18.48 -22.07
C LEU A 86 -28.37 -18.24 -21.03
N GLN A 87 -29.64 -18.33 -21.44
CA GLN A 87 -30.79 -18.23 -20.54
C GLN A 87 -30.80 -19.37 -19.51
N GLN A 88 -30.48 -20.60 -19.93
CA GLN A 88 -30.36 -21.74 -19.02
C GLN A 88 -29.23 -21.56 -17.99
N CYS A 89 -28.08 -21.02 -18.40
CA CYS A 89 -26.94 -20.72 -17.53
C CYS A 89 -27.21 -19.60 -16.49
N GLN A 90 -28.35 -18.90 -16.57
CA GLN A 90 -28.81 -17.96 -15.54
C GLN A 90 -29.27 -18.64 -14.24
N LYS A 91 -29.54 -19.95 -14.23
CA LYS A 91 -29.89 -20.69 -13.01
C LYS A 91 -28.66 -20.79 -12.10
N ILE A 92 -28.80 -20.34 -10.85
CA ILE A 92 -27.75 -20.41 -9.81
C ILE A 92 -27.93 -21.74 -9.05
N PHE A 93 -26.83 -22.39 -8.70
CA PHE A 93 -26.80 -23.63 -7.93
C PHE A 93 -26.07 -23.40 -6.61
N ASP A 94 -26.56 -24.01 -5.53
CA ASP A 94 -25.84 -24.05 -4.27
C ASP A 94 -24.72 -25.11 -4.33
N PHE A 95 -23.49 -24.71 -4.04
CA PHE A 95 -22.31 -25.58 -3.98
C PHE A 95 -21.91 -25.97 -2.55
N TYR A 96 -22.53 -25.39 -1.51
CA TYR A 96 -22.35 -25.84 -0.12
C TYR A 96 -22.95 -27.24 0.11
N ASP A 97 -24.03 -27.59 -0.58
CA ASP A 97 -24.44 -28.98 -0.79
C ASP A 97 -23.90 -29.48 -2.15
N ALA A 98 -22.73 -30.12 -2.13
CA ALA A 98 -22.07 -30.66 -3.32
C ALA A 98 -22.88 -31.77 -4.03
N VAL A 99 -23.76 -32.49 -3.32
CA VAL A 99 -24.50 -33.65 -3.84
C VAL A 99 -25.83 -33.22 -4.46
N SER A 100 -26.42 -32.12 -3.99
CA SER A 100 -27.63 -31.54 -4.57
C SER A 100 -27.50 -31.26 -6.08
N GLN A 101 -28.53 -31.60 -6.85
CA GLN A 101 -28.69 -31.20 -8.26
C GLN A 101 -27.48 -31.52 -9.18
N LEU A 102 -26.69 -32.56 -8.88
CA LEU A 102 -25.44 -32.88 -9.59
C LEU A 102 -25.60 -32.94 -11.12
N LYS A 103 -26.68 -33.57 -11.62
CA LYS A 103 -26.98 -33.62 -13.06
C LYS A 103 -27.17 -32.23 -13.66
N SER A 104 -27.95 -31.37 -13.01
CA SER A 104 -28.20 -30.00 -13.45
C SER A 104 -26.95 -29.12 -13.35
N LYS A 105 -26.10 -29.33 -12.34
CA LYS A 105 -24.77 -28.68 -12.23
C LYS A 105 -23.87 -29.07 -13.40
N GLU A 106 -23.84 -30.34 -13.78
CA GLU A 106 -23.02 -30.82 -14.90
C GLU A 106 -23.56 -30.33 -16.26
N ILE A 107 -24.88 -30.31 -16.47
CA ILE A 107 -25.49 -29.74 -17.69
C ILE A 107 -25.09 -28.27 -17.87
N LYS A 108 -25.12 -27.46 -16.81
CA LYS A 108 -24.64 -26.07 -16.86
C LYS A 108 -23.13 -25.99 -17.13
N ARG A 109 -22.32 -26.85 -16.51
CA ARG A 109 -20.86 -26.89 -16.75
C ARG A 109 -20.55 -27.19 -18.23
N ALA A 110 -21.21 -28.19 -18.80
CA ALA A 110 -21.08 -28.55 -20.21
C ALA A 110 -21.53 -27.40 -21.14
N ALA A 111 -22.71 -26.81 -20.88
CA ALA A 111 -23.23 -25.70 -21.68
C ALA A 111 -22.34 -24.45 -21.65
N LEU A 112 -21.70 -24.13 -20.50
CA LEU A 112 -20.76 -23.02 -20.42
C LEU A 112 -19.47 -23.27 -21.22
N ASN A 113 -18.89 -24.49 -21.15
CA ASN A 113 -17.74 -24.85 -21.98
C ASN A 113 -18.08 -24.76 -23.47
N GLU A 114 -19.26 -25.26 -23.86
CA GLU A 114 -19.72 -25.23 -25.25
C GLU A 114 -19.96 -23.79 -25.77
N LEU A 115 -20.40 -22.88 -24.91
CA LEU A 115 -20.52 -21.45 -25.23
C LEU A 115 -19.15 -20.77 -25.37
N ILE A 116 -18.13 -21.19 -24.61
CA ILE A 116 -16.74 -20.73 -24.78
C ILE A 116 -16.18 -21.22 -26.12
N ASP A 117 -16.33 -22.51 -26.43
CA ASP A 117 -15.98 -23.11 -27.73
C ASP A 117 -16.63 -22.34 -28.88
N PHE A 118 -17.94 -22.08 -28.79
CA PHE A 118 -18.71 -21.38 -29.82
C PHE A 118 -18.17 -19.97 -30.13
N ILE A 119 -17.90 -19.15 -29.11
CA ILE A 119 -17.36 -17.79 -29.31
C ILE A 119 -15.89 -17.80 -29.75
N THR A 120 -15.14 -18.86 -29.42
CA THR A 120 -13.70 -18.94 -29.73
C THR A 120 -13.43 -19.53 -31.12
N ALA A 121 -14.25 -20.47 -31.59
CA ALA A 121 -14.02 -21.22 -32.83
C ALA A 121 -14.75 -20.65 -34.06
N ASN A 122 -15.94 -20.05 -33.87
CA ASN A 122 -16.78 -19.62 -34.99
C ASN A 122 -16.57 -18.14 -35.33
N GLN A 123 -16.47 -17.84 -36.63
CA GLN A 123 -16.46 -16.47 -37.15
C GLN A 123 -17.88 -15.89 -37.23
N ASN A 124 -18.02 -14.61 -36.91
CA ASN A 124 -19.27 -13.85 -36.78
C ASN A 124 -20.25 -14.43 -35.74
N ALA A 125 -19.72 -15.07 -34.68
CA ALA A 125 -20.51 -15.65 -33.59
C ALA A 125 -21.19 -14.57 -32.71
N ILE A 126 -20.61 -13.36 -32.64
CA ILE A 126 -21.09 -12.28 -31.77
C ILE A 126 -22.05 -11.34 -32.53
N VAL A 127 -23.36 -11.64 -32.43
CA VAL A 127 -24.45 -10.83 -33.02
C VAL A 127 -25.16 -9.94 -31.99
N GLU A 128 -25.83 -8.86 -32.42
CA GLU A 128 -26.47 -7.88 -31.52
C GLU A 128 -27.44 -8.50 -30.47
N PRO A 129 -28.31 -9.48 -30.81
CA PRO A 129 -29.20 -10.13 -29.82
C PRO A 129 -28.47 -10.88 -28.70
N LEU A 130 -27.20 -11.24 -28.88
CA LEU A 130 -26.42 -12.00 -27.91
C LEU A 130 -25.96 -11.14 -26.73
N TYR A 131 -25.67 -9.85 -26.97
CA TYR A 131 -25.17 -8.90 -25.96
C TYR A 131 -26.03 -8.82 -24.69
N PRO A 132 -27.35 -8.55 -24.74
CA PRO A 132 -28.16 -8.44 -23.53
C PRO A 132 -28.19 -9.75 -22.72
N GLU A 133 -28.28 -10.91 -23.36
CA GLU A 133 -28.35 -12.19 -22.65
C GLU A 133 -26.98 -12.63 -22.10
N VAL A 134 -25.86 -12.30 -22.76
CA VAL A 134 -24.51 -12.47 -22.19
C VAL A 134 -24.34 -11.63 -20.93
N ILE A 135 -24.60 -10.32 -21.01
CA ILE A 135 -24.42 -9.41 -19.86
C ILE A 135 -25.33 -9.80 -18.70
N LYS A 136 -26.57 -10.21 -18.98
CA LYS A 136 -27.54 -10.70 -17.98
C LYS A 136 -27.14 -12.04 -17.37
N MET A 137 -26.59 -12.96 -18.15
CA MET A 137 -26.06 -14.25 -17.67
C MET A 137 -24.87 -14.03 -16.74
N VAL A 138 -23.90 -13.20 -17.15
CA VAL A 138 -22.74 -12.82 -16.34
C VAL A 138 -23.21 -12.14 -15.04
N SER A 139 -24.01 -11.07 -15.12
CA SER A 139 -24.47 -10.29 -13.95
C SER A 139 -25.19 -11.15 -12.89
N LYS A 140 -26.08 -12.06 -13.33
CA LYS A 140 -26.77 -12.98 -12.41
C LYS A 140 -25.79 -13.91 -11.70
N ASN A 141 -24.81 -14.46 -12.41
CA ASN A 141 -23.84 -15.37 -11.80
C ASN A 141 -22.88 -14.61 -10.87
N ILE A 142 -22.15 -13.58 -11.34
CA ILE A 142 -20.96 -13.07 -10.64
C ILE A 142 -21.23 -12.19 -9.39
N PHE A 143 -22.10 -11.17 -9.44
CA PHE A 143 -22.02 -10.02 -8.50
C PHE A 143 -22.28 -10.31 -7.00
N ARG A 144 -23.26 -11.17 -6.67
CA ARG A 144 -23.62 -11.60 -5.30
C ARG A 144 -23.59 -10.48 -4.23
N VAL A 145 -23.23 -10.85 -3.00
CA VAL A 145 -22.65 -10.04 -1.91
C VAL A 145 -21.58 -10.99 -1.35
N LEU A 146 -20.37 -10.50 -1.11
CA LEU A 146 -19.29 -11.34 -0.61
C LEU A 146 -19.61 -11.83 0.82
N PRO A 147 -19.18 -13.04 1.21
CA PRO A 147 -19.34 -13.48 2.60
C PRO A 147 -18.58 -12.55 3.54
N PRO A 148 -19.03 -12.37 4.80
CA PRO A 148 -18.22 -11.68 5.80
C PRO A 148 -16.94 -12.48 6.03
N SER A 149 -15.80 -11.79 6.19
CA SER A 149 -14.55 -12.45 6.55
C SER A 149 -14.66 -13.06 7.96
N ASP A 150 -14.15 -14.28 8.12
CA ASP A 150 -14.12 -15.00 9.41
C ASP A 150 -12.95 -14.52 10.30
N ASN A 151 -12.03 -13.70 9.78
CA ASN A 151 -10.77 -13.33 10.45
C ASN A 151 -10.96 -12.11 11.37
N SER A 152 -11.04 -12.33 12.68
CA SER A 152 -11.23 -11.27 13.69
C SER A 152 -9.98 -10.45 13.99
N GLU A 153 -8.81 -11.00 13.72
CA GLU A 153 -7.49 -10.34 13.82
C GLU A 153 -6.81 -10.53 12.46
N PHE A 154 -7.09 -9.62 11.51
CA PHE A 154 -6.58 -9.67 10.14
C PHE A 154 -5.05 -9.64 10.12
N ASP A 155 -4.42 -10.78 9.82
CA ASP A 155 -2.99 -10.84 9.50
C ASP A 155 -2.83 -11.19 8.01
N PRO A 156 -2.51 -10.19 7.15
CA PRO A 156 -2.37 -10.39 5.71
C PRO A 156 -1.28 -11.39 5.31
N GLU A 157 -0.33 -11.73 6.21
CA GLU A 157 0.76 -12.65 5.92
C GLU A 157 0.50 -14.09 6.41
N GLU A 158 -0.45 -14.30 7.34
CA GLU A 158 -0.82 -15.63 7.87
C GLU A 158 -2.22 -16.13 7.43
N ASP A 159 -3.13 -15.24 7.02
CA ASP A 159 -4.51 -15.59 6.68
C ASP A 159 -4.62 -16.48 5.41
N GLU A 160 -5.06 -17.74 5.58
CA GLU A 160 -5.37 -18.64 4.45
C GLU A 160 -6.58 -18.13 3.66
N PRO A 161 -6.49 -17.92 2.32
CA PRO A 161 -7.57 -17.32 1.55
C PRO A 161 -8.77 -18.26 1.40
N THR A 162 -9.98 -17.79 1.73
CA THR A 162 -11.21 -18.57 1.53
C THR A 162 -11.51 -18.74 0.05
N LEU A 163 -11.39 -19.98 -0.44
CA LEU A 163 -11.72 -20.33 -1.82
C LEU A 163 -13.24 -20.42 -2.04
N GLU A 164 -13.71 -19.83 -3.13
CA GLU A 164 -15.14 -19.83 -3.49
C GLU A 164 -15.60 -21.25 -3.90
N VAL A 165 -16.64 -21.77 -3.23
CA VAL A 165 -17.16 -23.12 -3.47
C VAL A 165 -17.83 -23.27 -4.83
N SER A 166 -18.36 -22.17 -5.38
CA SER A 166 -19.04 -22.12 -6.68
C SER A 166 -18.07 -22.01 -7.87
N TRP A 167 -16.75 -22.07 -7.61
CA TRP A 167 -15.69 -21.88 -8.61
C TRP A 167 -15.84 -22.70 -9.91
N PRO A 168 -16.25 -24.00 -9.89
CA PRO A 168 -16.40 -24.79 -11.12
C PRO A 168 -17.41 -24.23 -12.15
N HIS A 169 -18.34 -23.36 -11.71
CA HIS A 169 -19.21 -22.59 -12.62
C HIS A 169 -18.69 -21.17 -12.84
N LEU A 170 -18.22 -20.49 -11.78
CA LEU A 170 -17.78 -19.09 -11.89
C LEU A 170 -16.56 -18.94 -12.80
N GLN A 171 -15.58 -19.85 -12.74
CA GLN A 171 -14.42 -19.86 -13.63
C GLN A 171 -14.85 -19.81 -15.10
N LEU A 172 -15.83 -20.64 -15.49
CA LEU A 172 -16.32 -20.71 -16.86
C LEU A 172 -17.12 -19.47 -17.26
N VAL A 173 -17.86 -18.85 -16.32
CA VAL A 173 -18.56 -17.58 -16.57
C VAL A 173 -17.56 -16.44 -16.78
N TYR A 174 -16.50 -16.37 -15.98
CA TYR A 174 -15.43 -15.38 -16.12
C TYR A 174 -14.63 -15.59 -17.41
N GLU A 175 -14.24 -16.83 -17.72
CA GLU A 175 -13.54 -17.16 -18.97
C GLU A 175 -14.40 -16.84 -20.20
N PHE A 176 -15.67 -17.23 -20.19
CA PHE A 176 -16.62 -16.89 -21.25
C PHE A 176 -16.75 -15.37 -21.46
N PHE A 177 -16.90 -14.60 -20.37
CA PHE A 177 -17.03 -13.15 -20.48
C PHE A 177 -15.73 -12.48 -20.94
N LEU A 178 -14.57 -12.99 -20.51
CA LEU A 178 -13.27 -12.53 -20.97
C LEU A 178 -13.10 -12.77 -22.48
N ARG A 179 -13.36 -13.98 -22.98
CA ARG A 179 -13.29 -14.31 -24.43
C ARG A 179 -14.27 -13.48 -25.26
N PHE A 180 -15.49 -13.27 -24.77
CA PHE A 180 -16.49 -12.38 -25.38
C PHE A 180 -15.99 -10.92 -25.48
N LEU A 181 -15.35 -10.40 -24.43
CA LEU A 181 -14.76 -9.06 -24.45
C LEU A 181 -13.49 -8.96 -25.29
N GLU A 182 -12.68 -10.02 -25.38
CA GLU A 182 -11.42 -10.04 -26.14
C GLU A 182 -11.61 -10.25 -27.63
N SER A 183 -12.69 -10.95 -28.04
CA SER A 183 -13.01 -11.23 -29.44
C SER A 183 -12.87 -9.98 -30.34
N PRO A 184 -12.26 -10.12 -31.54
CA PRO A 184 -12.17 -9.02 -32.51
C PRO A 184 -13.54 -8.59 -33.05
N GLU A 185 -14.55 -9.44 -32.95
CA GLU A 185 -15.92 -9.18 -33.38
C GLU A 185 -16.73 -8.35 -32.37
N PHE A 186 -16.19 -8.14 -31.16
CA PHE A 186 -16.86 -7.39 -30.11
C PHE A 186 -16.98 -5.90 -30.44
N GLN A 187 -18.21 -5.43 -30.65
CA GLN A 187 -18.55 -4.06 -30.99
C GLN A 187 -18.89 -3.25 -29.73
N ALA A 188 -17.94 -2.44 -29.26
CA ALA A 188 -18.13 -1.58 -28.09
C ALA A 188 -19.32 -0.60 -28.22
N GLN A 189 -19.73 -0.22 -29.46
CA GLN A 189 -20.89 0.65 -29.69
C GLN A 189 -22.23 -0.02 -29.36
N ILE A 190 -22.31 -1.35 -29.43
CA ILE A 190 -23.47 -2.13 -28.97
C ILE A 190 -23.33 -2.40 -27.47
N GLY A 191 -22.16 -2.90 -27.03
CA GLY A 191 -21.90 -3.24 -25.63
C GLY A 191 -22.13 -2.11 -24.63
N LYS A 192 -21.92 -0.84 -25.03
CA LYS A 192 -22.12 0.34 -24.16
C LYS A 192 -23.57 0.56 -23.72
N LYS A 193 -24.55 -0.08 -24.39
CA LYS A 193 -25.97 -0.07 -24.02
C LYS A 193 -26.28 -0.94 -22.78
N TYR A 194 -25.33 -1.79 -22.38
CA TYR A 194 -25.51 -2.82 -21.36
C TYR A 194 -24.41 -2.78 -20.28
N ILE A 195 -23.17 -2.48 -20.68
CA ILE A 195 -22.05 -2.23 -19.76
C ILE A 195 -22.08 -0.74 -19.37
N GLU A 196 -22.91 -0.42 -18.37
CA GLU A 196 -23.07 0.93 -17.83
C GLU A 196 -22.27 1.13 -16.53
N GLN A 197 -22.31 2.36 -15.98
CA GLN A 197 -21.66 2.70 -14.70
C GLN A 197 -22.07 1.77 -13.54
N ARG A 198 -23.33 1.32 -13.52
CA ARG A 198 -23.82 0.38 -12.50
C ARG A 198 -23.14 -1.00 -12.60
N PHE A 199 -23.03 -1.55 -13.81
CA PHE A 199 -22.32 -2.82 -14.04
C PHE A 199 -20.87 -2.73 -13.58
N VAL A 200 -20.19 -1.62 -13.87
CA VAL A 200 -18.81 -1.36 -13.43
C VAL A 200 -18.72 -1.25 -11.90
N LEU A 201 -19.71 -0.65 -11.23
CA LEU A 201 -19.72 -0.53 -9.77
C LEU A 201 -19.90 -1.89 -9.09
N GLU A 202 -20.86 -2.70 -9.57
CA GLU A 202 -21.09 -4.07 -9.07
C GLU A 202 -19.89 -5.00 -9.37
N LEU A 203 -19.18 -4.78 -10.49
CA LEU A 203 -17.92 -5.48 -10.80
C LEU A 203 -16.76 -5.06 -9.89
N LEU A 204 -16.64 -3.77 -9.56
CA LEU A 204 -15.59 -3.26 -8.67
C LEU A 204 -15.74 -3.77 -7.23
N GLN A 205 -16.97 -3.95 -6.75
CA GLN A 205 -17.23 -4.51 -5.42
C GLN A 205 -16.69 -5.94 -5.25
N LEU A 206 -16.59 -6.72 -6.34
CA LEU A 206 -16.05 -8.08 -6.31
C LEU A 206 -14.54 -8.16 -6.11
N PHE A 207 -13.79 -7.07 -6.28
CA PHE A 207 -12.34 -7.06 -6.03
C PHE A 207 -11.98 -7.33 -4.56
N ASP A 208 -12.93 -7.21 -3.64
CA ASP A 208 -12.73 -7.56 -2.22
C ASP A 208 -12.85 -9.07 -1.94
N SER A 209 -13.06 -9.90 -2.97
CA SER A 209 -13.12 -11.37 -2.83
C SER A 209 -11.82 -11.92 -2.26
N GLU A 210 -11.89 -12.77 -1.25
CA GLU A 210 -10.72 -13.44 -0.66
C GLU A 210 -10.04 -14.40 -1.66
N ASP A 211 -10.76 -14.91 -2.67
CA ASP A 211 -10.25 -15.84 -3.67
C ASP A 211 -9.36 -15.13 -4.72
N PRO A 212 -8.03 -15.35 -4.75
CA PRO A 212 -7.14 -14.65 -5.68
C PRO A 212 -7.42 -15.01 -7.15
N ARG A 213 -8.04 -16.17 -7.42
CA ARG A 213 -8.38 -16.60 -8.78
C ARG A 213 -9.51 -15.74 -9.35
N GLU A 214 -10.46 -15.35 -8.50
CA GLU A 214 -11.53 -14.43 -8.88
C GLU A 214 -10.96 -13.03 -9.15
N ARG A 215 -10.07 -12.53 -8.29
CA ARG A 215 -9.44 -11.22 -8.46
C ARG A 215 -8.61 -11.11 -9.74
N ASP A 216 -7.90 -12.15 -10.16
CA ASP A 216 -7.12 -12.12 -11.42
C ASP A 216 -8.01 -12.06 -12.69
N PHE A 217 -9.15 -12.76 -12.70
CA PHE A 217 -10.15 -12.60 -13.76
C PHE A 217 -10.77 -11.20 -13.76
N LEU A 218 -11.18 -10.71 -12.60
CA LEU A 218 -11.74 -9.35 -12.43
C LEU A 218 -10.76 -8.28 -12.92
N LYS A 219 -9.47 -8.42 -12.57
CA LYS A 219 -8.38 -7.56 -13.03
C LYS A 219 -8.34 -7.45 -14.54
N THR A 220 -8.28 -8.59 -15.21
CA THR A 220 -8.19 -8.68 -16.67
C THR A 220 -9.45 -8.13 -17.34
N ILE A 221 -10.64 -8.50 -16.84
CA ILE A 221 -11.94 -8.04 -17.37
C ILE A 221 -12.09 -6.52 -17.21
N LEU A 222 -11.78 -5.95 -16.03
CA LEU A 222 -11.86 -4.51 -15.79
C LEU A 222 -10.87 -3.75 -16.69
N HIS A 223 -9.66 -4.27 -16.90
CA HIS A 223 -8.69 -3.69 -17.83
C HIS A 223 -9.23 -3.70 -19.28
N ARG A 224 -9.80 -4.82 -19.76
CA ARG A 224 -10.43 -4.88 -21.10
C ARG A 224 -11.60 -3.89 -21.23
N ILE A 225 -12.44 -3.75 -20.20
CA ILE A 225 -13.52 -2.76 -20.16
C ILE A 225 -12.96 -1.33 -20.23
N TYR A 226 -11.96 -1.00 -19.41
CA TYR A 226 -11.31 0.32 -19.44
C TYR A 226 -10.71 0.64 -20.81
N GLY A 227 -10.07 -0.34 -21.46
CA GLY A 227 -9.54 -0.24 -22.80
C GLY A 227 -10.60 0.09 -23.83
N LYS A 228 -11.64 -0.76 -23.96
CA LYS A 228 -12.68 -0.66 -25.00
C LYS A 228 -13.72 0.44 -24.77
N PHE A 229 -14.01 0.84 -23.53
CA PHE A 229 -15.07 1.81 -23.20
C PHE A 229 -14.52 3.16 -22.72
N LEU A 230 -14.14 4.02 -23.67
CA LEU A 230 -13.56 5.34 -23.39
C LEU A 230 -14.44 6.20 -22.47
N GLY A 231 -15.77 6.14 -22.61
CA GLY A 231 -16.72 6.89 -21.78
C GLY A 231 -16.78 6.44 -20.31
N LEU A 232 -16.34 5.22 -19.98
CA LEU A 232 -16.31 4.71 -18.60
C LEU A 232 -14.99 5.03 -17.88
N ARG A 233 -13.92 5.41 -18.60
CA ARG A 233 -12.57 5.61 -18.02
C ARG A 233 -12.53 6.62 -16.87
N ALA A 234 -13.27 7.72 -16.98
CA ALA A 234 -13.34 8.72 -15.90
C ALA A 234 -14.08 8.18 -14.67
N PHE A 235 -15.15 7.39 -14.88
CA PHE A 235 -15.90 6.76 -13.80
C PHE A 235 -15.08 5.67 -13.09
N ILE A 236 -14.43 4.78 -13.85
CA ILE A 236 -13.57 3.70 -13.31
C ILE A 236 -12.48 4.29 -12.41
N ARG A 237 -11.69 5.27 -12.92
CA ARG A 237 -10.66 5.94 -12.12
C ARG A 237 -11.24 6.58 -10.85
N LYS A 238 -12.40 7.25 -10.94
CA LYS A 238 -13.05 7.86 -9.77
C LYS A 238 -13.46 6.82 -8.72
N GLN A 239 -13.99 5.66 -9.13
CA GLN A 239 -14.39 4.63 -8.17
C GLN A 239 -13.20 3.92 -7.53
N ILE A 240 -12.15 3.60 -8.30
CA ILE A 240 -10.90 3.06 -7.73
C ILE A 240 -10.30 4.04 -6.72
N ASN A 241 -10.30 5.35 -7.02
CA ASN A 241 -9.86 6.37 -6.06
C ASN A 241 -10.69 6.37 -4.78
N ASN A 242 -12.02 6.25 -4.87
CA ASN A 242 -12.89 6.19 -3.70
C ASN A 242 -12.56 4.94 -2.85
N MET A 243 -12.38 3.78 -3.47
CA MET A 243 -12.05 2.52 -2.80
C MET A 243 -10.71 2.62 -2.07
N PHE A 244 -9.67 3.17 -2.71
CA PHE A 244 -8.37 3.41 -2.08
C PHE A 244 -8.44 4.42 -0.93
N LEU A 245 -9.26 5.46 -1.02
CA LEU A 245 -9.45 6.42 0.08
C LEU A 245 -10.17 5.76 1.26
N SER A 246 -11.24 5.00 1.03
CA SER A 246 -11.93 4.25 2.10
C SER A 246 -11.01 3.20 2.74
N PHE A 247 -10.21 2.48 1.94
CA PHE A 247 -9.20 1.56 2.44
C PHE A 247 -8.18 2.24 3.36
N VAL A 248 -7.56 3.35 2.92
CA VAL A 248 -6.48 4.04 3.67
C VAL A 248 -6.98 4.80 4.91
N PHE A 249 -8.23 5.26 4.92
CA PHE A 249 -8.74 6.19 5.94
C PHE A 249 -9.92 5.67 6.76
N GLU A 250 -10.60 4.59 6.36
CA GLU A 250 -11.81 4.09 7.01
C GLU A 250 -11.70 2.61 7.45
N THR A 251 -11.27 1.70 6.57
CA THR A 251 -11.33 0.24 6.84
C THR A 251 -9.99 -0.41 7.21
N ASP A 252 -8.84 0.08 6.72
CA ASP A 252 -7.51 -0.57 6.80
C ASP A 252 -7.47 -2.01 6.26
N SER A 253 -8.52 -2.44 5.54
CA SER A 253 -8.68 -3.75 4.91
C SER A 253 -9.45 -3.62 3.59
N PHE A 254 -8.89 -4.24 2.54
CA PHE A 254 -9.47 -4.43 1.21
C PHE A 254 -8.57 -5.42 0.45
N ASN A 255 -9.11 -6.52 -0.08
CA ASN A 255 -8.28 -7.60 -0.64
C ASN A 255 -7.66 -7.28 -2.01
N GLY A 256 -8.33 -6.46 -2.82
CA GLY A 256 -7.97 -6.24 -4.24
C GLY A 256 -7.02 -5.07 -4.53
N VAL A 257 -6.24 -4.58 -3.55
CA VAL A 257 -5.38 -3.40 -3.75
C VAL A 257 -4.36 -3.64 -4.86
N GLY A 258 -3.67 -4.78 -4.83
CA GLY A 258 -2.61 -5.12 -5.78
C GLY A 258 -3.12 -5.22 -7.22
N GLU A 259 -4.24 -5.91 -7.42
CA GLU A 259 -4.84 -6.09 -8.73
C GLU A 259 -5.36 -4.77 -9.33
N LEU A 260 -5.93 -3.88 -8.51
CA LEU A 260 -6.31 -2.53 -8.96
C LEU A 260 -5.08 -1.67 -9.29
N LEU A 261 -3.97 -1.82 -8.56
CA LEU A 261 -2.71 -1.14 -8.86
C LEU A 261 -2.06 -1.64 -10.16
N GLU A 262 -2.11 -2.94 -10.49
CA GLU A 262 -1.62 -3.45 -11.80
C GLU A 262 -2.35 -2.80 -12.98
N ILE A 263 -3.68 -2.68 -12.89
CA ILE A 263 -4.48 -1.97 -13.90
C ILE A 263 -4.05 -0.50 -13.96
N LEU A 264 -3.90 0.16 -12.80
CA LEU A 264 -3.50 1.56 -12.75
C LEU A 264 -2.10 1.80 -13.31
N GLY A 265 -1.13 0.93 -13.08
CA GLY A 265 0.21 1.01 -13.67
C GLY A 265 0.15 1.04 -15.20
N SER A 266 -0.65 0.14 -15.79
CA SER A 266 -0.90 0.15 -17.24
C SER A 266 -1.61 1.44 -17.71
N ILE A 267 -2.56 1.94 -16.93
CA ILE A 267 -3.27 3.22 -17.22
C ILE A 267 -2.32 4.43 -17.14
N ILE A 268 -1.44 4.48 -16.15
CA ILE A 268 -0.46 5.56 -15.91
C ILE A 268 0.55 5.60 -17.06
N ASN A 269 1.07 4.44 -17.48
CA ASN A 269 1.94 4.37 -18.65
C ASN A 269 1.23 4.88 -19.93
N GLY A 270 -0.08 4.65 -20.05
CA GLY A 270 -0.93 5.21 -21.10
C GLY A 270 -1.30 6.70 -20.99
N PHE A 271 -0.82 7.45 -20.00
CA PHE A 271 -1.11 8.89 -19.88
C PHE A 271 -0.40 9.72 -20.96
N ALA A 272 -1.17 10.64 -21.56
CA ALA A 272 -0.64 11.64 -22.48
C ALA A 272 0.18 12.71 -21.72
N LEU A 273 1.24 13.19 -22.36
CA LEU A 273 2.06 14.30 -21.88
C LEU A 273 1.59 15.63 -22.53
N PRO A 274 1.65 16.76 -21.81
CA PRO A 274 2.00 16.89 -20.39
C PRO A 274 0.93 16.28 -19.46
N LEU A 275 1.35 15.78 -18.30
CA LEU A 275 0.44 15.18 -17.31
C LEU A 275 -0.63 16.19 -16.86
N LYS A 276 -1.88 15.74 -16.82
CA LYS A 276 -3.00 16.56 -16.31
C LYS A 276 -2.90 16.74 -14.80
N GLN A 277 -3.36 17.90 -14.31
CA GLN A 277 -3.41 18.16 -12.86
C GLN A 277 -4.25 17.12 -12.09
N GLU A 278 -5.27 16.53 -12.72
CA GLU A 278 -6.02 15.41 -12.11
C GLU A 278 -5.14 14.19 -11.80
N HIS A 279 -4.12 13.91 -12.63
CA HIS A 279 -3.19 12.79 -12.43
C HIS A 279 -2.16 13.12 -11.34
N LYS A 280 -1.61 14.34 -11.33
CA LYS A 280 -0.72 14.82 -10.26
C LYS A 280 -1.42 14.80 -8.89
N ASN A 281 -2.67 15.27 -8.84
CA ASN A 281 -3.49 15.20 -7.64
C ASN A 281 -3.77 13.75 -7.20
N PHE A 282 -3.95 12.82 -8.13
CA PHE A 282 -4.16 11.39 -7.84
C PHE A 282 -2.90 10.75 -7.23
N LEU A 283 -1.71 11.02 -7.77
CA LEU A 283 -0.44 10.57 -7.17
C LEU A 283 -0.34 11.03 -5.70
N VAL A 284 -0.42 12.33 -5.46
CA VAL A 284 -0.15 12.91 -4.13
C VAL A 284 -1.26 12.61 -3.10
N ARG A 285 -2.53 12.55 -3.52
CA ARG A 285 -3.67 12.40 -2.60
C ARG A 285 -4.21 10.98 -2.46
N VAL A 286 -3.85 10.05 -3.36
CA VAL A 286 -4.37 8.68 -3.34
C VAL A 286 -3.24 7.65 -3.34
N LEU A 287 -2.31 7.69 -4.31
CA LEU A 287 -1.23 6.69 -4.39
C LEU A 287 -0.24 6.81 -3.23
N LEU A 288 0.36 7.98 -2.99
CA LEU A 288 1.36 8.12 -1.92
C LEU A 288 0.81 7.75 -0.52
N PRO A 289 -0.45 8.07 -0.16
CA PRO A 289 -1.08 7.55 1.05
C PRO A 289 -1.25 6.02 1.17
N LEU A 290 -1.24 5.25 0.07
CA LEU A 290 -1.29 3.77 0.12
C LEU A 290 -0.04 3.14 0.77
N HIS A 291 1.02 3.91 1.02
CA HIS A 291 2.17 3.46 1.83
C HIS A 291 1.86 3.43 3.34
N LYS A 292 0.70 3.92 3.80
CA LYS A 292 0.36 3.96 5.24
C LYS A 292 -0.17 2.65 5.84
N PRO A 293 -1.12 1.91 5.21
CA PRO A 293 -1.70 0.68 5.76
C PRO A 293 -0.67 -0.36 6.16
N ARG A 294 -1.03 -1.24 7.10
CA ARG A 294 -0.09 -2.25 7.63
C ARG A 294 0.27 -3.30 6.59
N CYS A 295 -0.73 -3.76 5.83
CA CYS A 295 -0.65 -4.77 4.77
C CYS A 295 0.07 -4.34 3.48
N LEU A 296 0.98 -3.34 3.53
CA LEU A 296 1.72 -2.85 2.36
C LEU A 296 2.49 -3.98 1.64
N SER A 297 2.94 -5.01 2.38
CA SER A 297 3.65 -6.16 1.83
C SER A 297 2.89 -6.88 0.70
N LEU A 298 1.54 -6.87 0.72
CA LEU A 298 0.70 -7.52 -0.29
C LEU A 298 0.70 -6.82 -1.66
N TYR A 299 0.99 -5.51 -1.70
CA TYR A 299 0.82 -4.69 -2.91
C TYR A 299 1.96 -3.70 -3.18
N HIS A 300 3.05 -3.77 -2.39
CA HIS A 300 4.18 -2.84 -2.47
C HIS A 300 4.78 -2.75 -3.88
N ALA A 301 5.04 -3.88 -4.53
CA ALA A 301 5.68 -3.90 -5.85
C ALA A 301 4.82 -3.20 -6.92
N GLN A 302 3.50 -3.42 -6.87
CA GLN A 302 2.53 -2.78 -7.76
C GLN A 302 2.44 -1.27 -7.49
N LEU A 303 2.58 -0.85 -6.23
CA LEU A 303 2.55 0.56 -5.84
C LEU A 303 3.83 1.30 -6.25
N ALA A 304 5.00 0.72 -5.94
CA ALA A 304 6.30 1.23 -6.36
C ALA A 304 6.37 1.39 -7.88
N TYR A 305 5.93 0.37 -8.63
CA TYR A 305 5.79 0.45 -10.09
C TYR A 305 4.92 1.64 -10.54
N CYS A 306 3.77 1.88 -9.90
CA CYS A 306 2.94 3.05 -10.21
C CYS A 306 3.64 4.39 -9.92
N VAL A 307 4.43 4.49 -8.83
CA VAL A 307 5.18 5.70 -8.46
C VAL A 307 6.33 5.96 -9.43
N VAL A 308 7.13 4.94 -9.73
CA VAL A 308 8.22 4.99 -10.73
C VAL A 308 7.67 5.42 -12.10
N GLN A 309 6.56 4.81 -12.55
CA GLN A 309 5.91 5.20 -13.81
C GLN A 309 5.39 6.65 -13.83
N PHE A 310 5.08 7.25 -12.67
CA PHE A 310 4.74 8.67 -12.60
C PHE A 310 5.96 9.58 -12.76
N ILE A 311 7.10 9.19 -12.18
CA ILE A 311 8.37 9.93 -12.26
C ILE A 311 8.94 9.87 -13.68
N GLU A 312 8.91 8.71 -14.34
CA GLU A 312 9.31 8.58 -15.76
C GLU A 312 8.51 9.51 -16.70
N LYS A 313 7.24 9.80 -16.38
CA LYS A 313 6.39 10.69 -17.18
C LYS A 313 6.62 12.17 -16.88
N ASP A 314 7.06 12.51 -15.68
CA ASP A 314 7.30 13.88 -15.22
C ASP A 314 8.22 13.91 -13.99
N ALA A 315 9.53 14.00 -14.24
CA ALA A 315 10.56 14.03 -13.20
C ALA A 315 10.46 15.25 -12.25
N SER A 316 9.65 16.27 -12.57
CA SER A 316 9.40 17.39 -11.64
C SER A 316 8.62 16.97 -10.39
N LEU A 317 7.97 15.79 -10.41
CA LEU A 317 7.22 15.23 -9.29
C LEU A 317 8.11 14.60 -8.21
N THR A 318 9.37 14.30 -8.50
CA THR A 318 10.26 13.55 -7.59
C THR A 318 10.39 14.16 -6.19
N PRO A 319 10.56 15.50 -6.00
CA PRO A 319 10.61 16.09 -4.67
C PRO A 319 9.31 15.88 -3.86
N GLU A 320 8.14 15.99 -4.51
CA GLU A 320 6.83 15.75 -3.85
C GLU A 320 6.65 14.28 -3.43
N VAL A 321 7.18 13.34 -4.22
CA VAL A 321 7.21 11.90 -3.89
C VAL A 321 8.11 11.64 -2.68
N PHE A 322 9.35 12.14 -2.69
CA PHE A 322 10.27 11.96 -1.57
C PHE A 322 9.78 12.59 -0.27
N ASP A 323 9.20 13.80 -0.31
CA ASP A 323 8.60 14.45 0.86
C ASP A 323 7.47 13.59 1.46
N ALA A 324 6.68 12.90 0.63
CA ALA A 324 5.64 12.00 1.12
C ALA A 324 6.20 10.69 1.69
N LEU A 325 7.13 10.02 1.00
CA LEU A 325 7.76 8.78 1.47
C LEU A 325 8.50 9.01 2.80
N LEU A 326 9.29 10.07 2.91
CA LEU A 326 9.99 10.43 4.15
C LEU A 326 9.04 10.84 5.28
N LYS A 327 7.87 11.41 4.96
CA LYS A 327 6.80 11.70 5.92
C LYS A 327 6.08 10.45 6.41
N PHE A 328 5.94 9.42 5.57
CA PHE A 328 5.29 8.15 5.90
C PHE A 328 6.29 7.06 6.36
N TRP A 329 7.57 7.41 6.51
CA TRP A 329 8.65 6.47 6.84
C TRP A 329 8.33 5.60 8.07
N PRO A 330 8.35 4.26 7.94
CA PRO A 330 8.05 3.34 9.03
C PRO A 330 8.99 3.53 10.23
N ARG A 331 8.45 3.44 11.45
CA ARG A 331 9.25 3.55 12.70
C ARG A 331 9.15 2.35 13.63
N THR A 332 8.20 1.46 13.38
CA THR A 332 7.84 0.33 14.24
C THR A 332 7.74 -1.00 13.49
N CYS A 333 8.06 -1.02 12.19
CA CYS A 333 7.95 -2.18 11.33
C CYS A 333 9.15 -2.23 10.38
N SER A 334 10.13 -3.08 10.69
CA SER A 334 11.41 -3.15 9.98
C SER A 334 11.29 -3.76 8.57
N SER A 335 10.37 -4.70 8.36
CA SER A 335 10.10 -5.26 7.02
C SER A 335 9.60 -4.16 6.08
N LYS A 336 8.68 -3.32 6.55
CA LYS A 336 8.18 -2.15 5.83
C LYS A 336 9.25 -1.08 5.61
N GLU A 337 10.17 -0.88 6.55
CA GLU A 337 11.32 0.01 6.36
C GLU A 337 12.28 -0.50 5.27
N VAL A 338 12.50 -1.83 5.18
CA VAL A 338 13.25 -2.46 4.08
C VAL A 338 12.54 -2.30 2.73
N MET A 339 11.22 -2.35 2.69
CA MET A 339 10.42 -2.09 1.48
C MET A 339 10.58 -0.64 0.98
N PHE A 340 10.44 0.35 1.87
CA PHE A 340 10.68 1.77 1.55
C PHE A 340 12.11 2.02 1.05
N LEU A 341 13.11 1.35 1.61
CA LEU A 341 14.49 1.42 1.10
C LEU A 341 14.62 0.82 -0.31
N GLY A 342 13.83 -0.19 -0.65
CA GLY A 342 13.76 -0.75 -2.01
C GLY A 342 13.13 0.21 -3.01
N GLU A 343 11.94 0.74 -2.71
CA GLU A 343 11.27 1.74 -3.56
C GLU A 343 12.14 2.97 -3.78
N VAL A 344 12.82 3.46 -2.74
CA VAL A 344 13.74 4.59 -2.86
C VAL A 344 14.93 4.28 -3.78
N GLU A 345 15.47 3.05 -3.78
CA GLU A 345 16.51 2.66 -4.74
C GLU A 345 15.96 2.65 -6.17
N GLU A 346 14.80 2.02 -6.42
CA GLU A 346 14.15 1.99 -7.74
C GLU A 346 13.85 3.40 -8.29
N ILE A 347 13.48 4.35 -7.42
CA ILE A 347 13.28 5.75 -7.82
C ILE A 347 14.61 6.45 -8.12
N LEU A 348 15.68 6.14 -7.38
CA LEU A 348 17.01 6.73 -7.63
C LEU A 348 17.66 6.19 -8.91
N ASP A 349 17.31 5.00 -9.37
CA ASP A 349 17.80 4.45 -10.65
C ASP A 349 17.32 5.21 -11.88
N ILE A 350 16.22 5.96 -11.76
CA ILE A 350 15.65 6.78 -12.85
C ILE A 350 15.69 8.30 -12.59
N ILE A 351 16.31 8.74 -11.50
CA ILE A 351 16.27 10.15 -11.09
C ILE A 351 17.19 11.03 -11.96
N GLU A 352 16.70 12.16 -12.45
CA GLU A 352 17.59 13.13 -13.10
C GLU A 352 18.51 13.83 -12.06
N PRO A 353 19.79 14.10 -12.36
CA PRO A 353 20.71 14.78 -11.43
C PRO A 353 20.23 16.15 -10.92
N GLU A 354 19.40 16.86 -11.69
CA GLU A 354 18.78 18.13 -11.27
C GLU A 354 17.70 17.96 -10.19
N GLN A 355 16.97 16.84 -10.21
CA GLN A 355 15.98 16.51 -9.18
C GLN A 355 16.66 15.91 -7.94
N PHE A 356 17.69 15.09 -8.13
CA PHE A 356 18.51 14.53 -7.05
C PHE A 356 19.02 15.62 -6.11
N LYS A 357 19.57 16.71 -6.66
CA LYS A 357 20.07 17.87 -5.90
C LYS A 357 19.04 18.50 -4.94
N LYS A 358 17.74 18.34 -5.19
CA LYS A 358 16.65 18.86 -4.34
C LYS A 358 16.36 17.96 -3.14
N ILE A 359 16.68 16.67 -3.24
CA ILE A 359 16.32 15.64 -2.23
C ILE A 359 17.50 15.14 -1.39
N ILE A 360 18.75 15.46 -1.75
CA ILE A 360 19.97 15.01 -1.04
C ILE A 360 19.84 15.16 0.47
N ASP A 361 19.56 16.38 0.93
CA ASP A 361 19.57 16.72 2.35
C ASP A 361 18.56 15.90 3.18
N PRO A 362 17.26 15.83 2.83
CA PRO A 362 16.30 15.02 3.58
C PRO A 362 16.52 13.50 3.39
N LEU A 363 16.91 13.04 2.18
CA LEU A 363 17.16 11.62 1.90
C LEU A 363 18.34 11.07 2.69
N PHE A 364 19.53 11.67 2.57
CA PHE A 364 20.72 11.14 3.24
C PHE A 364 20.65 11.32 4.76
N LYS A 365 19.91 12.30 5.28
CA LYS A 365 19.58 12.37 6.72
C LYS A 365 18.68 11.22 7.19
N GLN A 366 17.90 10.60 6.30
CA GLN A 366 17.14 9.39 6.62
C GLN A 366 18.00 8.14 6.46
N LEU A 367 18.74 7.98 5.35
CA LEU A 367 19.68 6.87 5.15
C LEU A 367 20.72 6.78 6.29
N ALA A 368 21.22 7.91 6.80
CA ALA A 368 22.08 7.99 7.98
C ALA A 368 21.50 7.30 9.23
N LYS A 369 20.17 7.35 9.41
CA LYS A 369 19.45 6.66 10.50
C LYS A 369 19.28 5.17 10.19
N CYS A 370 18.89 4.83 8.96
CA CYS A 370 18.69 3.44 8.52
C CYS A 370 19.99 2.62 8.64
N VAL A 371 21.11 3.19 8.17
CA VAL A 371 22.46 2.62 8.34
C VAL A 371 22.85 2.51 9.82
N SER A 372 22.41 3.44 10.67
CA SER A 372 22.57 3.37 12.13
C SER A 372 21.57 2.44 12.85
N SER A 373 20.68 1.75 12.13
CA SER A 373 19.68 0.90 12.75
C SER A 373 20.34 -0.32 13.41
N PRO A 374 19.96 -0.69 14.65
CA PRO A 374 20.43 -1.94 15.26
C PRO A 374 19.85 -3.18 14.54
N HIS A 375 18.81 -3.00 13.72
CA HIS A 375 18.16 -4.07 12.95
C HIS A 375 18.96 -4.36 11.67
N PHE A 376 19.65 -5.50 11.64
CA PHE A 376 20.64 -5.78 10.60
C PHE A 376 20.10 -5.67 9.17
N GLN A 377 18.88 -6.17 8.87
CA GLN A 377 18.31 -6.09 7.52
C GLN A 377 18.08 -4.64 7.04
N VAL A 378 17.79 -3.70 7.96
CA VAL A 378 17.58 -2.29 7.60
C VAL A 378 18.93 -1.63 7.30
N ALA A 379 19.93 -1.86 8.15
CA ALA A 379 21.27 -1.33 7.96
C ALA A 379 21.93 -1.91 6.69
N GLU A 380 21.79 -3.22 6.46
CA GLU A 380 22.26 -3.94 5.27
C GLU A 380 21.59 -3.40 4.00
N ARG A 381 20.26 -3.32 3.96
CA ARG A 381 19.52 -2.80 2.79
C ARG A 381 19.91 -1.35 2.46
N ALA A 382 20.13 -0.51 3.47
CA ALA A 382 20.55 0.87 3.29
C ALA A 382 22.02 1.00 2.84
N LEU A 383 22.90 0.09 3.28
CA LEU A 383 24.31 0.04 2.82
C LEU A 383 24.44 -0.47 1.39
N TYR A 384 23.50 -1.31 0.91
CA TYR A 384 23.50 -1.82 -0.46
C TYR A 384 23.33 -0.73 -1.54
N PHE A 385 22.89 0.48 -1.19
CA PHE A 385 22.87 1.63 -2.10
C PHE A 385 24.26 1.94 -2.69
N TRP A 386 25.34 1.58 -1.98
CA TRP A 386 26.73 1.72 -2.44
C TRP A 386 27.22 0.58 -3.34
N ASN A 387 26.36 -0.36 -3.72
CA ASN A 387 26.64 -1.34 -4.78
C ASN A 387 26.08 -0.89 -6.14
N ASN A 388 25.25 0.16 -6.17
CA ASN A 388 24.59 0.64 -7.37
C ASN A 388 25.44 1.72 -8.05
N GLU A 389 25.97 1.42 -9.25
CA GLU A 389 26.89 2.31 -9.98
C GLU A 389 26.26 3.69 -10.28
N TYR A 390 24.96 3.76 -10.55
CA TYR A 390 24.30 5.03 -10.84
C TYR A 390 24.21 5.90 -9.58
N ILE A 391 23.73 5.33 -8.47
CA ILE A 391 23.66 6.01 -7.17
C ILE A 391 25.06 6.46 -6.72
N ILE A 392 26.10 5.66 -6.93
CA ILE A 392 27.50 6.02 -6.64
C ILE A 392 27.93 7.27 -7.43
N SER A 393 27.63 7.35 -8.73
CA SER A 393 28.00 8.52 -9.55
C SER A 393 27.27 9.80 -9.13
N LEU A 394 25.98 9.71 -8.79
CA LEU A 394 25.22 10.82 -8.18
C LEU A 394 25.81 11.27 -6.83
N ILE A 395 26.29 10.32 -6.01
CA ILE A 395 26.98 10.59 -4.74
C ILE A 395 28.32 11.27 -4.98
N GLU A 396 29.09 10.87 -5.99
CA GLU A 396 30.41 11.43 -6.30
C GLU A 396 30.30 12.91 -6.71
N GLU A 397 29.39 13.24 -7.63
CA GLU A 397 29.09 14.62 -8.06
C GLU A 397 28.70 15.54 -6.88
N SER A 398 28.02 14.98 -5.87
CA SER A 398 27.48 15.72 -4.72
C SER A 398 28.21 15.39 -3.40
N SER A 399 29.42 14.84 -3.49
CA SER A 399 30.19 14.30 -2.35
C SER A 399 30.41 15.31 -1.23
N ALA A 400 30.63 16.58 -1.59
CA ALA A 400 30.79 17.70 -0.64
C ALA A 400 29.59 17.92 0.29
N GLN A 401 28.37 17.55 -0.13
CA GLN A 401 27.15 17.67 0.66
C GLN A 401 26.77 16.35 1.36
N ILE A 402 27.00 15.22 0.69
CA ILE A 402 26.59 13.88 1.17
C ILE A 402 27.54 13.32 2.22
N MET A 403 28.86 13.43 2.01
CA MET A 403 29.85 12.86 2.93
C MET A 403 29.73 13.43 4.36
N PRO A 404 29.55 14.75 4.60
CA PRO A 404 29.35 15.27 5.96
C PRO A 404 28.13 14.71 6.70
N ILE A 405 27.08 14.31 5.97
CA ILE A 405 25.85 13.73 6.55
C ILE A 405 26.08 12.25 6.89
N MET A 406 26.67 11.49 5.98
CA MET A 406 26.83 10.04 6.11
C MET A 406 28.07 9.60 6.90
N PHE A 407 29.13 10.39 6.95
CA PHE A 407 30.38 10.01 7.61
C PHE A 407 30.23 9.78 9.13
N PRO A 408 29.59 10.67 9.93
CA PRO A 408 29.47 10.47 11.38
C PRO A 408 28.78 9.16 11.81
N PRO A 409 27.64 8.72 11.22
CA PRO A 409 27.06 7.43 11.57
C PRO A 409 27.94 6.26 11.12
N LEU A 410 28.44 6.25 9.87
CA LEU A 410 29.31 5.20 9.36
C LEU A 410 30.54 4.98 10.26
N TYR A 411 31.25 6.05 10.62
CA TYR A 411 32.45 5.98 11.43
C TYR A 411 32.21 5.57 12.90
N ARG A 412 30.96 5.69 13.39
CA ARG A 412 30.52 5.12 14.66
C ARG A 412 30.25 3.61 14.54
N ILE A 413 29.47 3.22 13.53
CA ILE A 413 29.02 1.84 13.32
C ILE A 413 30.21 0.90 13.07
N SER A 414 31.24 1.36 12.35
CA SER A 414 32.47 0.58 12.11
C SER A 414 33.26 0.18 13.37
N LYS A 415 32.89 0.71 14.55
CA LYS A 415 33.53 0.44 15.84
C LYS A 415 32.59 -0.16 16.89
N GLU A 416 31.30 0.16 16.81
CA GLU A 416 30.33 -0.08 17.88
C GLU A 416 29.23 -1.08 17.49
N HIS A 417 29.15 -1.53 16.23
CA HIS A 417 28.07 -2.41 15.77
C HIS A 417 28.30 -3.89 16.12
N TRP A 418 27.23 -4.56 16.54
CA TRP A 418 27.26 -5.96 17.02
C TRP A 418 27.47 -6.98 15.88
N ASN A 419 26.87 -6.73 14.72
CA ASN A 419 26.96 -7.62 13.55
C ASN A 419 28.18 -7.24 12.69
N GLN A 420 29.10 -8.19 12.51
CA GLN A 420 30.36 -8.01 11.77
C GLN A 420 30.17 -7.84 10.25
N THR A 421 29.10 -8.40 9.66
CA THR A 421 28.78 -8.20 8.23
C THR A 421 28.48 -6.72 7.95
N ILE A 422 27.69 -6.08 8.82
CA ILE A 422 27.40 -4.64 8.74
C ILE A 422 28.68 -3.83 8.90
N VAL A 423 29.55 -4.19 9.84
CA VAL A 423 30.87 -3.54 10.01
C VAL A 423 31.71 -3.63 8.74
N ALA A 424 31.76 -4.79 8.08
CA ALA A 424 32.47 -4.97 6.80
C ALA A 424 31.86 -4.13 5.66
N LEU A 425 30.53 -4.11 5.52
CA LEU A 425 29.85 -3.25 4.53
C LEU A 425 30.15 -1.77 4.78
N VAL A 426 30.12 -1.31 6.04
CA VAL A 426 30.48 0.07 6.41
C VAL A 426 31.95 0.38 6.08
N TYR A 427 32.88 -0.55 6.29
CA TYR A 427 34.27 -0.35 5.86
C TYR A 427 34.41 -0.20 4.35
N ASN A 428 33.64 -0.95 3.55
CA ASN A 428 33.61 -0.77 2.10
C ASN A 428 33.11 0.63 1.74
N VAL A 429 31.98 1.09 2.31
CA VAL A 429 31.44 2.44 2.07
C VAL A 429 32.42 3.55 2.47
N LEU A 430 33.07 3.42 3.64
CA LEU A 430 34.09 4.37 4.08
C LEU A 430 35.31 4.40 3.15
N LYS A 431 35.70 3.24 2.60
CA LYS A 431 36.77 3.16 1.59
C LYS A 431 36.35 3.88 0.31
N THR A 432 35.14 3.65 -0.21
CA THR A 432 34.64 4.36 -1.42
C THR A 432 34.62 5.87 -1.21
N PHE A 433 34.18 6.35 -0.05
CA PHE A 433 34.23 7.79 0.31
C PHE A 433 35.65 8.37 0.34
N MET A 434 36.64 7.60 0.81
CA MET A 434 38.04 8.00 0.80
C MET A 434 38.61 8.03 -0.63
N GLU A 435 38.16 7.12 -1.51
CA GLU A 435 38.52 7.08 -2.93
C GLU A 435 37.89 8.24 -3.72
N MET A 436 36.63 8.59 -3.45
CA MET A 436 35.94 9.76 -4.02
C MET A 436 36.59 11.10 -3.63
N ASN A 437 36.82 11.33 -2.33
CA ASN A 437 37.35 12.61 -1.84
C ASN A 437 38.14 12.46 -0.53
N GLY A 438 39.36 11.94 -0.63
CA GLY A 438 40.25 11.72 0.51
C GLY A 438 40.53 12.97 1.36
N LYS A 439 40.60 14.17 0.76
CA LYS A 439 40.81 15.43 1.52
C LYS A 439 39.64 15.72 2.45
N LEU A 440 38.42 15.67 1.93
CA LEU A 440 37.20 15.86 2.73
C LEU A 440 37.04 14.74 3.77
N PHE A 441 37.42 13.50 3.42
CA PHE A 441 37.41 12.37 4.36
C PHE A 441 38.34 12.60 5.57
N ASP A 442 39.56 13.11 5.35
CA ASP A 442 40.51 13.44 6.42
C ASP A 442 39.99 14.60 7.30
N GLU A 443 39.44 15.65 6.69
CA GLU A 443 38.82 16.77 7.40
C GLU A 443 37.63 16.32 8.27
N LEU A 444 36.72 15.50 7.73
CA LEU A 444 35.60 14.92 8.46
C LEU A 444 36.08 13.99 9.60
N THR A 445 37.15 13.23 9.37
CA THR A 445 37.77 12.38 10.40
C THR A 445 38.34 13.21 11.56
N ALA A 446 38.99 14.35 11.26
CA ALA A 446 39.51 15.27 12.27
C ALA A 446 38.37 15.96 13.05
N ASN A 447 37.37 16.48 12.34
CA ASN A 447 36.21 17.15 12.92
C ASN A 447 35.39 16.21 13.82
N TYR A 448 35.15 14.96 13.40
CA TYR A 448 34.45 13.97 14.22
C TYR A 448 35.20 13.66 15.53
N LYS A 449 36.54 13.53 15.48
CA LYS A 449 37.36 13.33 16.70
C LYS A 449 37.24 14.54 17.65
N LEU A 450 37.24 15.75 17.12
CA LEU A 450 37.13 16.99 17.90
C LEU A 450 35.75 17.14 18.54
N GLU A 451 34.66 16.94 17.79
CA GLU A 451 33.30 16.99 18.37
C GLU A 451 33.10 15.87 19.40
N ARG A 452 33.61 14.65 19.20
CA ARG A 452 33.56 13.59 20.22
C ARG A 452 34.32 13.94 21.52
N GLN A 453 35.43 14.67 21.44
CA GLN A 453 36.13 15.17 22.64
C GLN A 453 35.31 16.26 23.35
N LYS A 454 34.68 17.14 22.58
CA LYS A 454 33.82 18.24 23.04
C LYS A 454 32.51 17.74 23.66
N GLU A 455 31.90 16.68 23.11
CA GLU A 455 30.79 15.94 23.71
C GLU A 455 31.18 15.36 25.07
N LYS A 456 32.27 14.59 25.13
CA LYS A 456 32.79 14.01 26.39
C LYS A 456 33.13 15.07 27.44
N LYS A 457 33.57 16.26 27.02
CA LYS A 457 33.76 17.39 27.94
C LYS A 457 32.41 17.90 28.47
N LYS A 458 31.44 18.20 27.59
CA LYS A 458 30.10 18.64 27.99
C LYS A 458 29.38 17.64 28.91
N GLU A 459 29.62 16.34 28.72
CA GLU A 459 29.09 15.27 29.56
C GLU A 459 29.69 15.31 30.96
N LYS A 460 31.02 15.47 31.08
CA LYS A 460 31.70 15.70 32.37
C LYS A 460 31.24 16.99 33.05
N ASP A 461 31.20 18.11 32.31
CA ASP A 461 30.73 19.40 32.82
C ASP A 461 29.29 19.27 33.37
N ARG A 462 28.43 18.47 32.71
CA ARG A 462 27.07 18.15 33.16
C ARG A 462 27.05 17.24 34.39
N GLU A 463 27.88 16.21 34.45
CA GLU A 463 28.02 15.37 35.66
C GLU A 463 28.50 16.18 36.87
N GLU A 464 29.45 17.10 36.67
CA GLU A 464 29.97 17.97 37.73
C GLU A 464 28.88 18.94 38.23
N LEU A 465 28.06 19.49 37.35
CA LEU A 465 26.88 20.28 37.72
C LEU A 465 25.84 19.46 38.51
N TRP A 466 25.56 18.21 38.11
CA TRP A 466 24.69 17.31 38.89
C TRP A 466 25.27 16.95 40.26
N LYS A 467 26.58 16.68 40.35
CA LYS A 467 27.28 16.43 41.62
C LYS A 467 27.23 17.67 42.53
N LEU A 468 27.38 18.88 41.96
CA LEU A 468 27.25 20.13 42.70
C LEU A 468 25.83 20.33 43.23
N LEU A 469 24.81 20.06 42.43
CA LEU A 469 23.40 20.13 42.84
C LEU A 469 23.11 19.19 44.02
N ASN A 470 23.51 17.91 43.90
CA ASN A 470 23.34 16.92 44.97
C ASN A 470 24.07 17.32 46.27
N ASN A 471 25.21 17.99 46.16
CA ASN A 471 25.97 18.48 47.32
C ASN A 471 25.34 19.73 47.99
N LEU A 472 24.44 20.44 47.31
CA LEU A 472 23.68 21.55 47.87
C LEU A 472 22.42 21.06 48.61
N ASP A 473 21.76 20.01 48.13
CA ASP A 473 20.60 19.36 48.79
C ASP A 473 20.94 18.74 50.17
N ILE A 474 22.21 18.43 50.43
CA ILE A 474 22.68 17.81 51.70
C ILE A 474 22.96 18.89 52.78
N LYS A 475 22.53 20.14 52.58
CA LYS A 475 22.70 21.26 53.53
C LYS A 475 21.40 21.93 53.97
N GLU A 476 20.35 21.17 54.25
CA GLU A 476 19.47 21.57 55.34
C GLU A 476 20.21 21.35 56.67
N PRO A 477 20.49 22.40 57.46
CA PRO A 477 20.98 22.21 58.83
C PRO A 477 19.90 21.51 59.65
N VAL A 478 20.31 20.64 60.58
CA VAL A 478 19.41 19.91 61.49
C VAL A 478 18.67 20.90 62.40
N ALA A 479 17.57 21.46 61.90
CA ALA A 479 16.53 22.05 62.71
C ALA A 479 15.63 20.90 63.17
N GLU A 480 15.49 20.75 64.49
CA GLU A 480 14.63 19.73 65.10
C GLU A 480 13.24 19.74 64.43
N PRO A 481 12.63 18.57 64.15
CA PRO A 481 11.28 18.51 63.64
C PRO A 481 10.33 19.04 64.70
N ARG A 482 10.02 20.35 64.65
CA ARG A 482 8.93 20.94 65.40
C ARG A 482 7.64 20.28 64.92
N ILE A 483 7.18 19.31 65.69
CA ILE A 483 5.88 18.66 65.54
C ILE A 483 4.83 19.76 65.59
N LEU A 484 4.36 20.21 64.43
CA LEU A 484 3.20 21.08 64.32
C LEU A 484 2.01 20.28 64.85
N SER A 485 1.48 20.71 65.99
CA SER A 485 0.38 20.03 66.65
C SER A 485 -0.82 19.92 65.71
N THR A 486 -1.37 18.71 65.68
CA THR A 486 -2.46 18.26 64.81
C THR A 486 -3.54 19.32 64.57
N THR A 487 -3.51 19.98 63.42
CA THR A 487 -4.62 20.79 62.92
C THR A 487 -5.23 20.07 61.71
N SER A 488 -6.50 19.69 61.83
CA SER A 488 -7.21 18.87 60.84
C SER A 488 -7.39 19.59 59.50
N MET A 489 -7.29 18.87 58.38
CA MET A 489 -7.34 19.42 57.00
C MET A 489 -8.70 20.01 56.58
N ASN A 490 -9.72 20.04 57.46
CA ASN A 490 -11.07 20.48 57.12
C ASN A 490 -11.37 21.97 57.41
N SER A 491 -10.40 22.78 57.84
CA SER A 491 -10.66 24.18 58.26
C SER A 491 -10.81 25.21 57.13
N PHE A 492 -10.58 24.83 55.87
CA PHE A 492 -10.53 25.78 54.73
C PHE A 492 -11.87 26.02 54.00
N ALA A 493 -12.98 25.44 54.47
CA ALA A 493 -14.29 25.61 53.85
C ALA A 493 -15.38 25.96 54.88
N GLN A 494 -15.62 27.26 55.10
CA GLN A 494 -16.97 27.86 55.04
C GLN A 494 -17.00 29.39 55.32
N HIS A 495 -17.77 30.10 54.47
CA HIS A 495 -18.43 31.40 54.68
C HIS A 495 -17.69 32.67 55.14
N ARG A 496 -17.55 33.60 54.19
CA ARG A 496 -18.02 35.01 54.31
C ARG A 496 -19.52 35.07 53.88
N PRO A 497 -20.34 36.11 54.16
CA PRO A 497 -19.98 37.54 54.37
C PRO A 497 -20.81 38.37 55.41
N LEU A 498 -20.52 39.69 55.51
CA LEU A 498 -21.29 40.81 56.14
C LEU A 498 -21.59 40.75 57.66
N GLY A 499 -21.53 41.82 58.48
CA GLY A 499 -21.12 43.23 58.30
C GLY A 499 -21.52 44.10 59.52
N THR A 500 -20.93 45.32 59.66
CA THR A 500 -21.24 46.42 60.64
C THR A 500 -20.97 46.18 62.15
N VAL A 501 -20.81 47.15 63.08
CA VAL A 501 -20.33 48.58 63.16
C VAL A 501 -20.04 48.87 64.67
N GLY A 502 -19.10 49.77 65.03
CA GLY A 502 -18.93 50.32 66.41
C GLY A 502 -17.48 50.74 66.73
N VAL A 503 -17.00 51.94 66.40
CA VAL A 503 -17.19 53.28 67.04
C VAL A 503 -16.28 53.56 68.25
N GLY A 504 -15.52 54.67 68.15
CA GLY A 504 -14.66 55.28 69.18
C GLY A 504 -13.16 55.24 68.82
N SER A 505 -12.35 56.30 68.77
CA SER A 505 -12.47 57.77 68.91
C SER A 505 -11.02 58.30 69.01
N GLY A 506 -10.64 59.42 68.36
CA GLY A 506 -9.43 60.19 68.75
C GLY A 506 -8.29 60.34 67.72
N SER A 507 -8.32 61.46 66.97
CA SER A 507 -7.23 62.45 66.73
C SER A 507 -5.73 62.09 66.95
N SER A 508 -4.75 62.56 66.17
CA SER A 508 -4.72 63.50 65.02
C SER A 508 -3.26 63.73 64.50
N ALA A 509 -3.13 64.37 63.32
CA ALA A 509 -1.90 64.88 62.65
C ALA A 509 -0.99 63.82 61.95
N GLY A 510 -0.36 64.09 60.78
CA GLY A 510 -0.31 65.34 60.00
C GLY A 510 0.04 65.16 58.50
N ASP A 511 0.10 66.30 57.80
CA ASP A 511 -0.04 66.56 56.35
C ASP A 511 0.94 65.99 55.27
N ALA A 512 0.44 66.11 54.03
CA ALA A 512 1.10 66.38 52.73
C ALA A 512 2.05 65.31 52.11
N VAL A 513 1.85 64.76 50.88
CA VAL A 513 1.43 65.24 49.53
C VAL A 513 2.60 65.61 48.59
N LYS A 514 2.81 64.76 47.57
CA LYS A 514 3.09 65.03 46.11
C LYS A 514 3.48 63.68 45.47
N ALA A 515 2.89 63.15 44.39
CA ALA A 515 2.23 63.69 43.20
C ALA A 515 3.18 64.37 42.19
N ALA A 516 3.56 63.61 41.14
CA ALA A 516 3.92 64.14 39.83
C ALA A 516 3.58 63.11 38.74
N SER A 517 2.79 63.53 37.77
CA SER A 517 2.31 62.73 36.64
C SER A 517 2.82 63.31 35.32
N SER A 518 3.07 62.46 34.31
CA SER A 518 2.87 62.86 32.91
C SER A 518 2.74 61.65 31.99
N GLY A 519 1.52 61.41 31.51
CA GLY A 519 1.30 60.75 30.24
C GLY A 519 0.90 61.78 29.18
N LYS A 520 0.95 61.41 27.89
CA LYS A 520 0.18 62.11 26.87
C LYS A 520 -0.36 61.16 25.80
N LYS A 521 -1.69 61.05 25.75
CA LYS A 521 -2.47 60.66 24.55
C LYS A 521 -2.35 61.79 23.51
N THR A 522 -2.72 61.65 22.24
CA THR A 522 -4.09 61.56 21.67
C THR A 522 -3.96 61.35 20.15
N SER A 523 -4.66 60.41 19.49
CA SER A 523 -5.97 60.55 18.81
C SER A 523 -6.10 61.80 17.91
N THR A 524 -6.60 61.74 16.66
CA THR A 524 -7.97 61.38 16.19
C THR A 524 -7.97 61.12 14.65
N SER A 525 -8.50 60.02 14.10
CA SER A 525 -9.88 59.78 13.59
C SER A 525 -10.41 60.65 12.43
N SER A 526 -10.75 60.05 11.28
CA SER A 526 -12.00 60.30 10.49
C SER A 526 -12.10 59.51 9.16
N THR A 527 -13.11 58.63 9.06
CA THR A 527 -14.11 58.46 7.97
C THR A 527 -13.74 58.47 6.46
N GLY A 528 -14.32 57.53 5.68
CA GLY A 528 -14.54 57.69 4.23
C GLY A 528 -14.79 56.40 3.43
N SER A 529 -16.07 56.10 3.14
CA SER A 529 -16.53 55.18 2.06
C SER A 529 -16.26 55.81 0.66
N ASP A 530 -16.24 55.13 -0.50
CA ASP A 530 -17.23 54.18 -1.04
C ASP A 530 -16.76 53.54 -2.40
N SER A 531 -17.46 52.49 -2.83
CA SER A 531 -17.65 51.86 -4.16
C SER A 531 -16.80 52.21 -5.41
N GLY A 532 -16.55 51.18 -6.26
CA GLY A 532 -17.06 51.24 -7.65
C GLY A 532 -16.17 50.77 -8.82
N LYS A 533 -16.48 49.57 -9.36
CA LYS A 533 -16.35 49.12 -10.77
C LYS A 533 -15.07 49.44 -11.59
N LYS A 534 -14.37 48.38 -11.99
CA LYS A 534 -14.44 47.89 -13.39
C LYS A 534 -14.13 46.40 -13.48
#